data_AF-A0A0V0QDY7-F1
#
_entry.id   AF-A0A0V0QDY7-F1
#
_cell.length_a   1.000
_cell.length_b   1.000
_cell.length_c   1.000
_cell.angle_alpha   90.00
_cell.angle_beta   90.00
_cell.angle_gamma   90.00
#
_symmetry.space_group_name_H-M   'P 1'
#
loop_
_entity.id
_entity.type
_entity.pdbx_description
1 polymer ?
#
loop_
_entity_poly.entity_id
_entity_poly.type
_entity_poly.pdbx_seq_one_letter_code
_entity_poly.pdbx_strand_id
1 'polypeptide(L)'
;MNRKFKRFIKTSVLPFIYSTTLVGGGVLGYFSIKVQKNRKQFEEEQEHDEFYKDTTRDQNLYYGINWGFRADQLIADKIDAGDILFIKFDCDECLQLKDILNCNTLQLFNSDQDYDSIGFAFRDKNGVYIICSQFGKTQIMEYHEFLAQPFLKELSMRKIILKGERNQRTFYKTVKNHFKNLQNKIESEGYIKEPAENMAYNYMKSLGFIKTEFLEDTQINNYQPYLNSYDSDAPFFLQKIMKLDSKVIIRSNTNKQLRARQ
;
A
#
# COMPACT_ATOMS: atom_id res chain seq x y z
N MET A 1 -33.46 -22.37 -35.85
CA MET A 1 -32.04 -22.25 -35.44
C MET A 1 -31.14 -23.01 -36.41
N ASN A 2 -30.27 -22.31 -37.13
CA ASN A 2 -29.57 -22.80 -38.32
C ASN A 2 -28.53 -23.90 -37.99
N ARG A 3 -28.49 -25.01 -38.76
CA ARG A 3 -27.59 -26.17 -38.51
C ARG A 3 -26.11 -25.78 -38.44
N LYS A 4 -25.70 -24.75 -39.20
CA LYS A 4 -24.34 -24.19 -39.18
C LYS A 4 -23.99 -23.53 -37.83
N PHE A 5 -24.96 -22.86 -37.20
CA PHE A 5 -24.78 -22.20 -35.90
C PHE A 5 -24.61 -23.20 -34.75
N LYS A 6 -25.39 -24.30 -34.76
CA LYS A 6 -25.21 -25.40 -33.78
C LYS A 6 -23.86 -26.10 -33.91
N ARG A 7 -23.32 -26.22 -35.13
CA ARG A 7 -21.97 -26.78 -35.37
C ARG A 7 -20.88 -25.87 -34.82
N PHE A 8 -20.94 -24.57 -35.12
CA PHE A 8 -20.00 -23.57 -34.63
C PHE A 8 -19.91 -23.52 -33.09
N ILE A 9 -21.05 -23.56 -32.39
CA ILE A 9 -21.07 -23.59 -30.92
C ILE A 9 -20.38 -24.86 -30.39
N LYS A 10 -20.64 -26.03 -30.99
CA LYS A 10 -20.06 -27.30 -30.54
C LYS A 10 -18.57 -27.44 -30.82
N THR A 11 -18.08 -26.93 -31.94
CA THR A 11 -16.69 -27.13 -32.36
C THR A 11 -15.73 -26.04 -31.88
N SER A 12 -16.22 -24.83 -31.62
CA SER A 12 -15.34 -23.68 -31.35
C SER A 12 -15.61 -23.04 -29.99
N VAL A 13 -16.87 -22.89 -29.60
CA VAL A 13 -17.23 -22.18 -28.36
C VAL A 13 -17.12 -23.08 -27.13
N LEU A 14 -17.64 -24.30 -27.19
CA LEU A 14 -17.59 -25.24 -26.07
C LEU A 14 -16.15 -25.60 -25.64
N PRO A 15 -15.21 -25.95 -26.54
CA PRO A 15 -13.82 -26.23 -26.16
C PRO A 15 -13.10 -25.01 -25.57
N PHE A 16 -13.39 -23.81 -26.07
CA PHE A 16 -12.85 -22.56 -25.53
C PHE A 16 -13.39 -22.26 -24.13
N ILE A 17 -14.70 -22.49 -23.89
CA ILE A 17 -15.30 -22.36 -22.55
C ILE A 17 -14.70 -23.40 -21.60
N TYR A 18 -14.53 -24.66 -22.04
CA TYR A 18 -13.92 -25.70 -21.21
C TYR A 18 -12.44 -25.45 -20.93
N SER A 19 -11.67 -24.97 -21.90
CA SER A 19 -10.26 -24.64 -21.69
C SER A 19 -10.10 -23.43 -20.75
N THR A 20 -10.93 -22.39 -20.93
CA THR A 20 -10.92 -21.22 -20.04
C THR A 20 -11.40 -21.55 -18.62
N THR A 21 -12.38 -22.45 -18.45
CA THR A 21 -12.80 -22.91 -17.11
C THR A 21 -11.80 -23.84 -16.44
N LEU A 22 -11.14 -24.74 -17.17
CA LEU A 22 -10.10 -25.61 -16.61
C LEU A 22 -8.85 -24.80 -16.21
N VAL A 23 -8.40 -23.87 -17.07
CA VAL A 23 -7.27 -23.00 -16.76
C VAL A 23 -7.63 -22.05 -15.61
N GLY A 24 -8.81 -21.43 -15.64
CA GLY A 24 -9.30 -20.57 -14.56
C GLY A 24 -9.43 -21.31 -13.22
N GLY A 25 -9.96 -22.55 -13.24
CA GLY A 25 -10.08 -23.40 -12.06
C GLY A 25 -8.72 -23.82 -11.49
N GLY A 26 -7.75 -24.14 -12.36
CA GLY A 26 -6.38 -24.44 -11.95
C GLY A 26 -5.68 -23.27 -11.27
N VAL A 27 -5.81 -22.06 -11.83
CA VAL A 27 -5.24 -20.82 -11.26
C VAL A 27 -5.85 -20.51 -9.89
N LEU A 28 -7.17 -20.57 -9.76
CA LEU A 28 -7.85 -20.35 -8.47
C LEU A 28 -7.49 -21.42 -7.44
N GLY A 29 -7.36 -22.68 -7.86
CA GLY A 29 -6.92 -23.78 -6.99
C GLY A 29 -5.49 -23.57 -6.47
N TYR A 30 -4.56 -23.20 -7.36
CA TYR A 30 -3.17 -22.88 -6.98
C TYR A 30 -3.11 -21.75 -5.95
N PHE A 31 -3.78 -20.62 -6.21
CA PHE A 31 -3.79 -19.49 -5.28
C PHE A 31 -4.50 -19.79 -3.96
N SER A 32 -5.55 -20.62 -3.98
CA SER A 32 -6.23 -21.03 -2.74
C SER A 32 -5.32 -21.85 -1.82
N ILE A 33 -4.55 -22.80 -2.39
CA ILE A 33 -3.56 -23.59 -1.64
C ILE A 33 -2.46 -22.67 -1.11
N LYS A 34 -1.99 -21.73 -1.92
CA LYS A 34 -0.94 -20.77 -1.53
C LYS A 34 -1.38 -19.90 -0.35
N VAL A 35 -2.57 -19.32 -0.43
CA VAL A 35 -3.17 -18.53 0.65
C VAL A 35 -3.31 -19.34 1.94
N GLN A 36 -3.71 -20.60 1.86
CA GLN A 36 -3.78 -21.46 3.05
C GLN A 36 -2.40 -21.69 3.69
N LYS A 37 -1.35 -21.87 2.88
CA LYS A 37 0.02 -22.00 3.39
C LYS A 37 0.49 -20.70 4.05
N ASN A 38 0.29 -19.56 3.40
CA ASN A 38 0.70 -18.26 3.93
C ASN A 38 -0.01 -17.95 5.26
N ARG A 39 -1.32 -18.26 5.37
CA ARG A 39 -2.06 -18.08 6.63
C ARG A 39 -1.49 -18.90 7.75
N LYS A 40 -1.26 -20.20 7.51
CA LYS A 40 -0.67 -21.08 8.53
C LYS A 40 0.70 -20.59 8.98
N GLN A 41 1.56 -20.23 8.03
CA GLN A 41 2.88 -19.69 8.36
C GLN A 41 2.78 -18.39 9.17
N PHE A 42 1.89 -17.48 8.78
CA PHE A 42 1.70 -16.21 9.49
C PHE A 42 1.12 -16.41 10.90
N GLU A 43 0.17 -17.33 11.06
CA GLU A 43 -0.37 -17.73 12.37
C GLU A 43 0.72 -18.36 13.25
N GLU A 44 1.53 -19.26 12.70
CA GLU A 44 2.67 -19.86 13.40
C GLU A 44 3.69 -18.80 13.84
N GLU A 45 4.03 -17.83 12.98
CA GLU A 45 4.92 -16.70 13.30
C GLU A 45 4.35 -15.78 14.40
N GLN A 46 3.02 -15.63 14.47
CA GLN A 46 2.35 -14.87 15.52
C GLN A 46 2.22 -15.65 16.84
N GLU A 47 2.09 -16.97 16.81
CA GLU A 47 1.96 -17.80 18.01
C GLU A 47 3.30 -18.04 18.71
N HIS A 48 4.41 -18.09 17.96
CA HIS A 48 5.75 -18.30 18.50
C HIS A 48 6.42 -16.99 18.97
N ASP A 49 5.68 -16.22 19.78
CA ASP A 49 6.03 -14.89 20.26
C ASP A 49 7.45 -14.78 20.83
N GLU A 50 7.98 -15.82 21.47
CA GLU A 50 9.32 -15.82 22.07
C GLU A 50 10.46 -15.68 21.05
N PHE A 51 10.24 -16.05 19.79
CA PHE A 51 11.24 -15.94 18.72
C PHE A 51 11.08 -14.69 17.86
N TYR A 52 9.89 -14.09 17.84
CA TYR A 52 9.52 -13.03 16.89
C TYR A 52 9.17 -11.69 17.56
N LYS A 53 8.80 -11.70 18.85
CA LYS A 53 8.58 -10.50 19.67
C LYS A 53 9.71 -10.33 20.70
N ASP A 54 10.07 -9.07 20.95
CA ASP A 54 10.91 -8.72 22.09
C ASP A 54 10.05 -8.73 23.36
N THR A 55 9.94 -9.90 23.99
CA THR A 55 9.15 -10.12 25.23
C THR A 55 9.73 -9.42 26.46
N THR A 56 10.87 -8.72 26.33
CA THR A 56 11.52 -8.01 27.44
C THR A 56 10.90 -6.64 27.76
N ARG A 57 9.85 -6.22 27.05
CA ARG A 57 9.26 -4.87 27.19
C ARG A 57 7.73 -4.89 27.30
N ASP A 58 7.21 -4.01 28.15
CA ASP A 58 5.77 -3.89 28.48
C ASP A 58 4.87 -3.55 27.28
N GLN A 59 5.42 -2.91 26.23
CA GLN A 59 4.71 -2.67 24.97
C GLN A 59 5.13 -3.72 23.94
N ASN A 60 4.42 -4.84 23.98
CA ASN A 60 4.67 -6.05 23.18
C ASN A 60 4.19 -5.86 21.72
N LEU A 61 4.71 -4.84 21.03
CA LEU A 61 4.34 -4.51 19.65
C LEU A 61 4.99 -5.50 18.68
N TYR A 62 4.26 -5.90 17.63
CA TYR A 62 4.71 -6.83 16.57
C TYR A 62 5.85 -6.31 15.68
N TYR A 63 6.61 -5.32 16.14
CA TYR A 63 7.86 -4.93 15.49
C TYR A 63 8.80 -6.14 15.49
N GLY A 64 9.17 -6.60 14.31
CA GLY A 64 10.13 -7.70 14.17
C GLY A 64 9.62 -9.04 13.64
N ILE A 65 8.32 -9.25 13.39
CA ILE A 65 7.88 -10.51 12.73
C ILE A 65 8.61 -10.73 11.42
N ASN A 66 8.91 -9.65 10.68
CA ASN A 66 9.57 -9.77 9.37
C ASN A 66 10.99 -9.16 9.30
N TRP A 67 11.38 -8.19 10.17
CA TRP A 67 12.59 -7.36 9.91
C TRP A 67 13.41 -6.89 11.13
N GLY A 68 13.04 -7.26 12.36
CA GLY A 68 13.73 -6.92 13.61
C GLY A 68 13.26 -5.65 14.35
N PHE A 69 12.97 -5.80 15.65
CA PHE A 69 12.37 -4.78 16.52
C PHE A 69 13.11 -3.44 16.56
N ARG A 70 14.43 -3.44 16.83
CA ARG A 70 15.19 -2.19 17.07
C ARG A 70 15.26 -1.29 15.83
N ALA A 71 15.38 -1.88 14.65
CA ALA A 71 15.40 -1.14 13.40
C ALA A 71 14.03 -0.49 13.15
N ASP A 72 12.95 -1.26 13.35
CA ASP A 72 11.59 -0.78 13.20
C ASP A 72 11.26 0.34 14.19
N GLN A 73 11.68 0.23 15.46
CA GLN A 73 11.49 1.28 16.46
C GLN A 73 12.22 2.57 16.10
N LEU A 74 13.48 2.49 15.66
CA LEU A 74 14.26 3.67 15.25
C LEU A 74 13.64 4.41 14.07
N ILE A 75 13.01 3.67 13.15
CA ILE A 75 12.27 4.27 12.04
C ILE A 75 10.94 4.82 12.54
N ALA A 76 10.22 4.07 13.38
CA ALA A 76 8.98 4.50 14.00
C ALA A 76 9.19 5.86 14.67
N ASP A 77 10.24 6.05 15.47
CA ASP A 77 10.57 7.31 16.16
C ASP A 77 10.90 8.48 15.21
N LYS A 78 11.33 8.19 13.98
CA LYS A 78 11.70 9.20 12.98
C LYS A 78 10.57 9.59 12.05
N ILE A 79 9.53 8.76 11.91
CA ILE A 79 8.36 9.06 11.05
C ILE A 79 7.56 10.19 11.68
N ASP A 80 7.17 11.19 10.88
CA ASP A 80 6.31 12.28 11.32
C ASP A 80 5.09 12.46 10.40
N ALA A 81 4.12 13.26 10.83
CA ALA A 81 2.88 13.44 10.12
C ALA A 81 3.11 14.08 8.73
N GLY A 82 2.58 13.41 7.70
CA GLY A 82 2.71 13.80 6.31
C GLY A 82 3.91 13.20 5.58
N ASP A 83 4.81 12.46 6.26
CA ASP A 83 5.83 11.66 5.56
C ASP A 83 5.16 10.70 4.56
N ILE A 84 5.80 10.55 3.40
CA ILE A 84 5.30 9.75 2.29
C ILE A 84 6.02 8.40 2.30
N LEU A 85 5.26 7.31 2.23
CA LEU A 85 5.78 5.96 2.13
C LEU A 85 5.48 5.39 0.74
N PHE A 86 6.48 4.81 0.10
CA PHE A 86 6.34 4.12 -1.18
C PHE A 86 6.46 2.63 -0.97
N ILE A 87 5.51 1.88 -1.52
CA ILE A 87 5.23 0.52 -1.10
C ILE A 87 5.27 -0.40 -2.32
N LYS A 88 6.01 -1.51 -2.20
CA LYS A 88 5.85 -2.67 -3.08
C LYS A 88 5.31 -3.85 -2.30
N PHE A 89 4.45 -4.60 -2.94
CA PHE A 89 3.85 -5.81 -2.43
C PHE A 89 4.46 -7.07 -3.06
N ASP A 90 4.46 -8.14 -2.28
CA ASP A 90 4.68 -9.49 -2.73
C ASP A 90 3.32 -10.19 -2.79
N CYS A 91 2.69 -10.18 -3.97
CA CYS A 91 1.33 -10.70 -4.12
C CYS A 91 1.22 -12.18 -3.72
N ASP A 92 2.32 -12.91 -3.83
CA ASP A 92 2.42 -14.32 -3.50
C ASP A 92 2.31 -14.60 -2.00
N GLU A 93 2.53 -13.60 -1.16
CA GLU A 93 2.49 -13.67 0.30
C GLU A 93 1.14 -13.17 0.86
N CYS A 94 0.19 -12.82 -0.01
CA CYS A 94 -1.14 -12.38 0.41
C CYS A 94 -1.88 -13.48 1.20
N LEU A 95 -2.64 -13.04 2.21
CA LEU A 95 -3.39 -13.93 3.10
C LEU A 95 -4.84 -14.17 2.65
N GLN A 96 -5.29 -13.58 1.55
CA GLN A 96 -6.63 -13.82 1.01
C GLN A 96 -6.59 -14.04 -0.49
N LEU A 97 -7.46 -14.93 -0.99
CA LEU A 97 -7.57 -15.21 -2.43
C LEU A 97 -7.94 -13.95 -3.23
N LYS A 98 -8.79 -13.10 -2.67
CA LYS A 98 -9.16 -11.83 -3.32
C LYS A 98 -7.95 -10.89 -3.42
N ASP A 99 -7.12 -10.86 -2.39
CA ASP A 99 -5.99 -9.94 -2.30
C ASP A 99 -4.85 -10.37 -3.24
N ILE A 100 -4.54 -11.67 -3.32
CA ILE A 100 -3.55 -12.18 -4.30
C ILE A 100 -4.00 -11.89 -5.73
N LEU A 101 -5.29 -12.06 -6.05
CA LEU A 101 -5.83 -11.76 -7.38
C LEU A 101 -5.79 -10.27 -7.69
N ASN A 102 -6.25 -9.42 -6.76
CA ASN A 102 -6.21 -7.97 -6.92
C ASN A 102 -4.79 -7.45 -7.08
N CYS A 103 -3.86 -7.93 -6.24
CA CYS A 103 -2.45 -7.55 -6.29
C CYS A 103 -1.81 -7.93 -7.63
N ASN A 104 -1.97 -9.17 -8.08
CA ASN A 104 -1.44 -9.61 -9.38
C ASN A 104 -2.06 -8.83 -10.54
N THR A 105 -3.36 -8.52 -10.46
CA THR A 105 -4.05 -7.73 -11.48
C THR A 105 -3.48 -6.31 -11.53
N LEU A 106 -3.28 -5.67 -10.38
CA LEU A 106 -2.67 -4.34 -10.28
C LEU A 106 -1.24 -4.33 -10.84
N GLN A 107 -0.39 -5.29 -10.44
CA GLN A 107 0.99 -5.39 -10.94
C GLN A 107 1.05 -5.64 -12.45
N LEU A 108 0.10 -6.40 -13.01
CA LEU A 108 0.04 -6.64 -14.45
C LEU A 108 -0.30 -5.36 -15.23
N PHE A 109 -1.30 -4.59 -14.75
CA PHE A 109 -1.72 -3.36 -15.43
C PHE A 109 -0.80 -2.16 -15.17
N ASN A 110 -0.09 -2.16 -14.04
CA ASN A 110 0.84 -1.10 -13.64
C ASN A 110 2.30 -1.55 -13.72
N SER A 111 2.64 -2.43 -14.67
CA SER A 111 3.99 -3.02 -14.77
C SER A 111 5.13 -2.02 -15.00
N ASP A 112 4.81 -0.82 -15.49
CA ASP A 112 5.77 0.29 -15.66
C ASP A 112 5.96 1.13 -14.38
N GLN A 113 5.23 0.84 -13.30
CA GLN A 113 5.37 1.56 -12.03
C GLN A 113 6.39 0.89 -11.12
N ASP A 114 7.14 1.72 -10.39
CA ASP A 114 8.09 1.26 -9.38
C ASP A 114 7.38 0.92 -8.07
N TYR A 115 6.10 1.27 -7.93
CA TYR A 115 5.35 1.11 -6.69
C TYR A 115 3.98 0.52 -6.97
N ASP A 116 3.55 -0.35 -6.06
CA ASP A 116 2.20 -0.91 -6.08
C ASP A 116 1.23 -0.02 -5.31
N SER A 117 1.75 0.75 -4.35
CA SER A 117 0.98 1.68 -3.54
C SER A 117 1.84 2.78 -2.94
N ILE A 118 1.15 3.73 -2.31
CA ILE A 118 1.70 4.84 -1.57
C ILE A 118 0.94 4.96 -0.26
N GLY A 119 1.62 5.45 0.77
CA GLY A 119 1.03 5.74 2.07
C GLY A 119 1.49 7.07 2.62
N PHE A 120 0.73 7.56 3.60
CA PHE A 120 1.03 8.79 4.32
C PHE A 120 1.02 8.51 5.82
N ALA A 121 2.07 8.95 6.49
CA ALA A 121 2.16 8.82 7.93
C ALA A 121 1.31 9.89 8.62
N PHE A 122 0.72 9.51 9.74
CA PHE A 122 0.15 10.42 10.72
C PHE A 122 0.67 10.03 12.09
N ARG A 123 1.14 11.01 12.87
CA ARG A 123 1.56 10.79 14.25
C ARG A 123 0.66 11.57 15.19
N ASP A 124 0.26 10.92 16.26
CA ASP A 124 -0.33 11.58 17.42
C ASP A 124 0.33 11.10 18.74
N LYS A 125 -0.35 11.33 19.87
CA LYS A 125 0.12 10.94 21.20
C LYS A 125 0.06 9.43 21.47
N ASN A 126 -0.73 8.69 20.70
CA ASN A 126 -0.96 7.26 20.86
C ASN A 126 0.01 6.45 20.00
N GLY A 127 0.41 6.98 18.83
CA GLY A 127 1.37 6.29 17.98
C GLY A 127 1.51 6.88 16.58
N VAL A 128 2.04 6.05 15.69
CA VAL A 128 2.18 6.33 14.26
C VAL A 128 1.18 5.46 13.52
N TYR A 129 0.43 6.10 12.63
CA TYR A 129 -0.58 5.50 11.77
C TYR A 129 -0.18 5.70 10.32
N ILE A 130 -0.45 4.70 9.49
CA ILE A 130 -0.22 4.74 8.04
C ILE A 130 -1.58 4.74 7.35
N ILE A 131 -1.86 5.80 6.60
CA ILE A 131 -2.93 5.84 5.62
C ILE A 131 -2.36 5.22 4.33
N CYS A 132 -2.90 4.12 3.83
CA CYS A 132 -2.43 3.54 2.57
C CYS A 132 -3.57 2.88 1.79
N SER A 133 -3.38 2.75 0.47
CA SER A 133 -4.28 1.97 -0.38
C SER A 133 -3.74 0.56 -0.54
N GLN A 134 -4.33 -0.40 0.17
CA GLN A 134 -3.99 -1.81 0.02
C GLN A 134 -4.97 -2.46 -0.96
N PHE A 135 -4.44 -2.87 -2.13
CA PHE A 135 -5.20 -3.57 -3.17
C PHE A 135 -6.49 -2.84 -3.60
N GLY A 136 -6.42 -1.50 -3.71
CA GLY A 136 -7.54 -0.64 -4.10
C GLY A 136 -8.51 -0.31 -2.96
N LYS A 137 -8.09 -0.49 -1.70
CA LYS A 137 -8.83 -0.09 -0.50
C LYS A 137 -7.97 0.82 0.36
N THR A 138 -8.39 2.07 0.54
CA THR A 138 -7.78 2.97 1.52
C THR A 138 -8.17 2.53 2.91
N GLN A 139 -7.16 2.35 3.76
CA GLN A 139 -7.28 1.98 5.16
C GLN A 139 -6.30 2.79 6.00
N ILE A 140 -6.55 2.81 7.31
CA ILE A 140 -5.66 3.38 8.32
C ILE A 140 -5.25 2.24 9.22
N MET A 141 -3.94 2.06 9.40
CA MET A 141 -3.37 1.01 10.25
C MET A 141 -2.35 1.63 11.20
N GLU A 142 -2.15 0.99 12.36
CA GLU A 142 -0.98 1.33 13.17
C GLU A 142 0.30 0.92 12.43
N TYR A 143 1.37 1.68 12.63
CA TYR A 143 2.63 1.45 11.91
C TYR A 143 3.16 0.03 12.13
N HIS A 144 3.08 -0.48 13.36
CA HIS A 144 3.55 -1.82 13.67
C HIS A 144 2.72 -2.92 12.98
N GLU A 145 1.40 -2.75 12.88
CA GLU A 145 0.51 -3.68 12.16
C GLU A 145 0.73 -3.63 10.64
N PHE A 146 0.95 -2.42 10.11
CA PHE A 146 1.31 -2.22 8.70
C PHE A 146 2.62 -2.93 8.35
N LEU A 147 3.62 -2.84 9.25
CA LEU A 147 4.91 -3.51 9.09
C LEU A 147 4.83 -5.04 9.27
N ALA A 148 3.85 -5.54 10.02
CA ALA A 148 3.66 -6.96 10.23
C ALA A 148 3.07 -7.68 9.01
N GLN A 149 2.55 -6.94 8.01
CA GLN A 149 1.95 -7.54 6.82
C GLN A 149 2.97 -8.40 6.03
N PRO A 150 2.68 -9.68 5.77
CA PRO A 150 3.65 -10.61 5.16
C PRO A 150 3.92 -10.31 3.67
N PHE A 151 2.96 -9.66 3.01
CA PHE A 151 3.07 -9.23 1.62
C PHE A 151 3.79 -7.89 1.45
N LEU A 152 4.32 -7.26 2.51
CA LEU A 152 5.12 -6.05 2.38
C LEU A 152 6.54 -6.40 1.90
N LYS A 153 6.84 -6.09 0.63
CA LYS A 153 8.09 -6.48 -0.03
C LYS A 153 9.19 -5.43 0.11
N GLU A 154 8.87 -4.20 -0.25
CA GLU A 154 9.77 -3.05 -0.14
C GLU A 154 9.02 -1.86 0.44
N LEU A 155 9.73 -1.11 1.27
CA LEU A 155 9.22 0.11 1.88
C LEU A 155 10.31 1.17 1.82
N SER A 156 9.98 2.30 1.23
CA SER A 156 10.84 3.48 1.26
C SER A 156 10.02 4.70 1.68
N MET A 157 10.71 5.74 2.14
CA MET A 157 10.08 6.92 2.69
C MET A 157 10.76 8.19 2.18
N ARG A 158 9.96 9.23 2.01
CA ARG A 158 10.42 10.61 1.83
C ARG A 158 9.73 11.54 2.81
N LYS A 159 10.50 12.48 3.34
CA LYS A 159 10.00 13.52 4.22
C LYS A 159 9.57 14.74 3.45
N ILE A 160 8.48 15.35 3.89
CA ILE A 160 8.02 16.62 3.35
C ILE A 160 8.77 17.76 4.04
N ILE A 161 9.55 18.52 3.26
CA ILE A 161 10.25 19.70 3.74
C ILE A 161 9.46 20.95 3.30
N LEU A 162 8.90 21.66 4.27
CA LEU A 162 8.20 22.93 4.06
C LEU A 162 9.09 24.11 4.38
N LYS A 163 9.00 25.17 3.56
CA LYS A 163 9.68 26.44 3.83
C LYS A 163 8.92 27.24 4.90
N GLY A 164 9.56 27.51 6.03
CA GLY A 164 9.07 28.41 7.09
C GLY A 164 8.18 27.76 8.17
N GLU A 165 8.40 28.15 9.43
CA GLU A 165 7.74 27.55 10.61
C GLU A 165 6.21 27.69 10.64
N ARG A 166 5.67 28.84 10.19
CA ARG A 166 4.21 29.07 10.14
C ARG A 166 3.51 28.08 9.21
N ASN A 167 4.20 27.65 8.14
CA ASN A 167 3.69 26.67 7.20
C ASN A 167 3.67 25.27 7.81
N GLN A 168 4.66 24.93 8.64
CA GLN A 168 4.69 23.64 9.35
C GLN A 168 3.52 23.49 10.32
N ARG A 169 3.23 24.49 11.17
CA ARG A 169 2.09 24.41 12.12
C ARG A 169 0.75 24.29 11.41
N THR A 170 0.57 25.03 10.32
CA THR A 170 -0.65 24.98 9.51
C THR A 170 -0.77 23.61 8.84
N PHE A 171 0.31 23.11 8.28
CA PHE A 171 0.39 21.78 7.69
C PHE A 171 -0.01 20.67 8.66
N TYR A 172 0.58 20.62 9.85
CA TYR A 172 0.24 19.63 10.87
C TYR A 172 -1.26 19.66 11.23
N LYS A 173 -1.86 20.85 11.32
CA LYS A 173 -3.30 20.99 11.56
C LYS A 173 -4.11 20.43 10.38
N THR A 174 -3.71 20.71 9.15
CA THR A 174 -4.40 20.21 7.94
C THR A 174 -4.30 18.70 7.84
N VAL A 175 -3.11 18.12 8.03
CA VAL A 175 -2.90 16.66 8.06
C VAL A 175 -3.77 16.00 9.14
N LYS A 176 -3.78 16.56 10.36
CA LYS A 176 -4.62 16.06 11.46
C LYS A 176 -6.11 16.11 11.13
N ASN A 177 -6.58 17.18 10.52
CA ASN A 177 -7.99 17.30 10.12
C ASN A 177 -8.33 16.30 9.01
N HIS A 178 -7.45 16.13 8.03
CA HIS A 178 -7.62 15.13 6.98
C HIS A 178 -7.72 13.72 7.57
N PHE A 179 -6.77 13.35 8.44
CA PHE A 179 -6.75 12.04 9.10
C PHE A 179 -8.05 11.76 9.84
N LYS A 180 -8.55 12.72 10.64
CA LYS A 180 -9.82 12.56 11.37
C LYS A 180 -11.01 12.36 10.44
N ASN A 181 -11.10 13.16 9.37
CA ASN A 181 -12.18 13.03 8.40
C ASN A 181 -12.15 11.67 7.70
N LEU A 182 -10.96 11.21 7.34
CA LEU A 182 -10.75 9.92 6.71
C LEU A 182 -11.09 8.77 7.65
N GLN A 183 -10.64 8.85 8.91
CA GLN A 183 -10.95 7.87 9.94
C GLN A 183 -12.45 7.73 10.15
N ASN A 184 -13.17 8.85 10.35
CA ASN A 184 -14.63 8.82 10.50
C ASN A 184 -15.33 8.17 9.29
N LYS A 185 -14.82 8.45 8.07
CA LYS A 185 -15.37 7.87 6.85
C LYS A 185 -15.14 6.36 6.80
N ILE A 186 -13.92 5.91 7.11
CA ILE A 186 -13.57 4.47 7.16
C ILE A 186 -14.36 3.76 8.26
N GLU A 187 -14.56 4.38 9.44
CA GLU A 187 -15.39 3.81 10.51
C GLU A 187 -16.85 3.62 10.07
N SER A 188 -17.37 4.54 9.25
CA SER A 188 -18.75 4.46 8.73
C SER A 188 -18.93 3.50 7.54
N GLU A 189 -17.93 3.39 6.66
CA GLU A 189 -18.01 2.64 5.39
C GLU A 189 -17.22 1.31 5.42
N GLY A 190 -16.43 1.07 6.46
CA GLY A 190 -15.48 -0.04 6.61
C GLY A 190 -14.15 0.18 5.88
N TYR A 191 -14.21 0.67 4.63
CA TYR A 191 -13.04 1.04 3.83
C TYR A 191 -13.47 1.94 2.66
N ILE A 192 -12.54 2.70 2.10
CA ILE A 192 -12.80 3.50 0.90
C ILE A 192 -12.21 2.76 -0.30
N LYS A 193 -13.04 2.44 -1.29
CA LYS A 193 -12.59 1.78 -2.51
C LYS A 193 -12.05 2.81 -3.50
N GLU A 194 -10.74 2.98 -3.56
CA GLU A 194 -10.07 3.84 -4.52
C GLU A 194 -8.65 3.32 -4.87
N PRO A 195 -8.18 3.53 -6.11
CA PRO A 195 -6.77 3.30 -6.49
C PRO A 195 -5.80 4.13 -5.65
N ALA A 196 -4.54 3.68 -5.56
CA ALA A 196 -3.51 4.35 -4.79
C ALA A 196 -3.21 5.76 -5.32
N GLU A 197 -3.24 5.96 -6.63
CA GLU A 197 -3.04 7.25 -7.29
C GLU A 197 -4.13 8.25 -6.89
N ASN A 198 -5.39 7.79 -6.80
CA ASN A 198 -6.50 8.63 -6.39
C ASN A 198 -6.39 9.03 -4.92
N MET A 199 -6.07 8.06 -4.06
CA MET A 199 -5.84 8.32 -2.65
C MET A 199 -4.72 9.36 -2.48
N ALA A 200 -3.60 9.21 -3.20
CA ALA A 200 -2.47 10.14 -3.16
C ALA A 200 -2.84 11.54 -3.62
N TYR A 201 -3.54 11.62 -4.76
CA TYR A 201 -3.96 12.88 -5.32
C TYR A 201 -4.94 13.60 -4.38
N ASN A 202 -5.94 12.89 -3.85
CA ASN A 202 -6.92 13.42 -2.91
C ASN A 202 -6.27 13.88 -1.61
N TYR A 203 -5.31 13.11 -1.10
CA TYR A 203 -4.52 13.48 0.07
C TYR A 203 -3.77 14.79 -0.19
N MET A 204 -2.91 14.85 -1.22
CA MET A 204 -2.14 16.06 -1.54
C MET A 204 -3.01 17.28 -1.87
N LYS A 205 -4.14 17.06 -2.54
CA LYS A 205 -5.13 18.10 -2.83
C LYS A 205 -5.73 18.67 -1.55
N SER A 206 -6.10 17.82 -0.59
CA SER A 206 -6.66 18.27 0.68
C SER A 206 -5.67 19.06 1.53
N LEU A 207 -4.36 18.81 1.35
CA LEU A 207 -3.29 19.57 2.00
C LEU A 207 -3.00 20.90 1.30
N GLY A 208 -3.62 21.15 0.15
CA GLY A 208 -3.38 22.34 -0.67
C GLY A 208 -2.03 22.33 -1.36
N PHE A 209 -1.47 21.14 -1.66
CA PHE A 209 -0.15 21.01 -2.29
C PHE A 209 -0.19 20.81 -3.80
N ILE A 210 -1.35 20.50 -4.38
CA ILE A 210 -1.51 20.49 -5.83
C ILE A 210 -1.49 21.94 -6.33
N LYS A 211 -0.78 22.21 -7.44
CA LYS A 211 -0.82 23.55 -8.04
C LYS A 211 -2.20 23.81 -8.67
N THR A 212 -2.64 25.06 -8.65
CA THR A 212 -3.95 25.48 -9.17
C THR A 212 -4.15 25.13 -10.64
N GLU A 213 -3.09 25.16 -11.45
CA GLU A 213 -3.12 24.75 -12.87
C GLU A 213 -3.61 23.30 -13.09
N PHE A 214 -3.39 22.40 -12.11
CA PHE A 214 -3.88 21.02 -12.16
C PHE A 214 -5.26 20.85 -11.50
N LEU A 215 -5.84 21.91 -10.94
CA LEU A 215 -7.17 21.90 -10.31
C LEU A 215 -8.27 22.48 -11.21
N GLU A 216 -7.93 23.43 -12.08
CA GLU A 216 -8.90 24.27 -12.80
C GLU A 216 -9.09 23.90 -14.28
N ASP A 217 -8.16 23.17 -14.89
CA ASP A 217 -8.19 22.91 -16.33
C ASP A 217 -9.12 21.72 -16.64
N THR A 218 -10.18 21.98 -17.41
CA THR A 218 -11.19 20.99 -17.80
C THR A 218 -10.67 19.90 -18.74
N GLN A 219 -9.52 20.11 -19.40
CA GLN A 219 -8.82 19.06 -20.14
C GLN A 219 -7.92 18.19 -19.23
N ILE A 220 -7.56 18.71 -18.05
CA ILE A 220 -6.69 18.08 -17.03
C ILE A 220 -7.54 17.56 -15.85
N ASN A 221 -8.88 17.66 -15.89
CA ASN A 221 -9.78 17.19 -14.83
C ASN A 221 -9.68 15.68 -14.50
N ASN A 222 -9.00 14.90 -15.33
CA ASN A 222 -8.66 13.49 -15.09
C ASN A 222 -7.16 13.26 -14.83
N TYR A 223 -6.38 14.31 -14.59
CA TYR A 223 -4.96 14.17 -14.33
C TYR A 223 -4.74 13.53 -12.97
N GLN A 224 -4.26 12.29 -13.03
CA GLN A 224 -3.87 11.48 -11.89
C GLN A 224 -2.38 11.18 -12.08
N PRO A 225 -1.49 11.80 -11.29
CA PRO A 225 -0.08 11.48 -11.36
C PRO A 225 0.14 10.00 -11.02
N TYR A 226 0.99 9.33 -11.79
CA TYR A 226 1.50 8.01 -11.44
C TYR A 226 2.25 8.06 -10.10
N LEU A 227 2.28 6.95 -9.36
CA LEU A 227 2.95 6.89 -8.06
C LEU A 227 4.42 7.30 -8.13
N ASN A 228 5.13 6.89 -9.19
CA ASN A 228 6.54 7.27 -9.42
C ASN A 228 6.73 8.79 -9.52
N SER A 229 5.70 9.54 -9.94
CA SER A 229 5.77 11.00 -10.04
C SER A 229 5.88 11.67 -8.67
N TYR A 230 5.40 11.01 -7.61
CA TYR A 230 5.55 11.46 -6.24
C TYR A 230 6.95 11.17 -5.68
N ASP A 231 7.70 10.21 -6.24
CA ASP A 231 9.09 9.88 -5.86
C ASP A 231 10.13 10.74 -6.62
N SER A 232 9.83 12.03 -6.79
CA SER A 232 10.74 13.01 -7.39
C SER A 232 11.12 14.06 -6.36
N ASP A 233 12.35 14.58 -6.41
CA ASP A 233 12.81 15.63 -5.50
C ASP A 233 11.96 16.91 -5.62
N ALA A 234 11.39 17.14 -6.81
CA ALA A 234 10.49 18.25 -7.11
C ALA A 234 9.37 17.80 -8.07
N PRO A 235 8.31 17.12 -7.56
CA PRO A 235 7.20 16.65 -8.38
C PRO A 235 6.54 17.84 -9.08
N PHE A 236 6.43 17.78 -10.41
CA PHE A 236 6.06 18.94 -11.22
C PHE A 236 4.63 19.44 -10.97
N PHE A 237 3.74 18.59 -10.45
CA PHE A 237 2.35 18.92 -10.14
C PHE A 237 2.15 19.47 -8.72
N LEU A 238 3.18 19.42 -7.87
CA LEU A 238 3.16 19.96 -6.52
C LEU A 238 3.65 21.42 -6.46
N GLN A 239 3.18 22.14 -5.46
CA GLN A 239 3.57 23.54 -5.23
C GLN A 239 5.04 23.66 -4.80
N LYS A 240 5.72 24.72 -5.28
CA LYS A 240 7.15 25.01 -5.00
C LYS A 240 7.48 25.32 -3.52
N ILE A 241 6.46 25.46 -2.68
CA ILE A 241 6.63 25.65 -1.22
C ILE A 241 7.08 24.37 -0.51
N MET A 242 6.93 23.23 -1.20
CA MET A 242 7.24 21.89 -0.74
C MET A 242 8.46 21.36 -1.50
N LYS A 243 9.32 20.64 -0.78
CA LYS A 243 10.36 19.77 -1.36
C LYS A 243 10.29 18.41 -0.68
N LEU A 244 10.74 17.38 -1.37
CA LEU A 244 10.97 16.09 -0.74
C LEU A 244 12.44 15.94 -0.37
N ASP A 245 12.68 15.35 0.80
CA ASP A 245 14.02 14.94 1.21
C ASP A 245 14.51 13.76 0.35
N SER A 246 15.77 13.40 0.54
CA SER A 246 16.37 12.17 0.08
C SER A 246 15.53 10.95 0.47
N LYS A 247 15.45 10.00 -0.47
CA LYS A 247 14.74 8.74 -0.27
C LYS A 247 15.47 7.87 0.75
N VAL A 248 14.76 7.42 1.76
CA VAL A 248 15.24 6.47 2.76
C VAL A 248 14.60 5.12 2.48
N ILE A 249 15.41 4.10 2.19
CA ILE A 249 14.92 2.72 2.08
C ILE A 249 14.79 2.18 3.51
N ILE A 250 13.55 1.92 3.94
CA ILE A 250 13.26 1.34 5.24
C ILE A 250 13.41 -0.18 5.16
N ARG A 251 12.88 -0.80 4.11
CA ARG A 251 12.92 -2.25 3.88
C ARG A 251 13.13 -2.55 2.40
N SER A 252 13.88 -3.61 2.12
CA SER A 252 14.12 -4.13 0.77
C SER A 252 14.16 -5.66 0.80
N ASN A 253 13.96 -6.29 -0.36
CA ASN A 253 14.09 -7.75 -0.51
C ASN A 253 15.36 -8.33 0.11
N THR A 254 16.48 -7.60 0.07
CA THR A 254 17.76 -8.03 0.64
C THR A 254 17.66 -8.27 2.14
N ASN A 255 16.90 -7.47 2.88
CA ASN A 255 16.74 -7.62 4.32
C ASN A 255 15.87 -8.86 4.68
N LYS A 256 14.96 -9.31 3.79
CA LYS A 256 14.10 -10.49 3.99
C LYS A 256 14.94 -11.77 3.87
N GLN A 257 15.86 -11.79 2.91
CA GLN A 257 16.71 -12.94 2.61
C GLN A 257 17.80 -13.19 3.67
N LEU A 258 18.29 -12.14 4.33
CA LEU A 258 19.29 -12.28 5.40
C LEU A 258 18.72 -13.03 6.61
N ARG A 259 17.40 -12.94 6.85
CA ARG A 259 16.73 -13.69 7.91
C ARG A 259 16.47 -15.15 7.55
N ALA A 260 16.09 -15.45 6.31
CA ALA A 260 15.86 -16.83 5.87
C ALA A 260 17.12 -17.73 5.90
N ARG A 261 18.29 -17.15 6.20
CA ARG A 261 19.58 -17.85 6.30
C ARG A 261 20.12 -17.95 7.74
N GLN A 262 19.42 -17.38 8.72
CA GLN A 262 19.74 -17.48 10.15
C GLN A 262 18.86 -18.56 10.79
#